data_AF-A0A959ZPN0-F1
#
_entry.id   AF-A0A959ZPN0-F1
#
_cell.length_a   1.000
_cell.length_b   1.000
_cell.length_c   1.000
_cell.angle_alpha   90.00
_cell.angle_beta   90.00
_cell.angle_gamma   90.00
#
_symmetry.space_group_name_H-M   'P 1'
#
loop_
_entity.id
_entity.type
_entity.pdbx_description
1 polymer ?
#
loop_
_entity_poly.entity_id
_entity_poly.type
_entity_poly.pdbx_seq_one_letter_code
_entity_poly.pdbx_strand_id
1 'polypeptide(L)'
;MGRELPLTMHDPVLDEALKRLAAEASTRFTSLVATGDEIPFDVAENNGDSPHFYRYVPLTSRFISAHIEELKSLPSYGPARGAIASSDVAAPYL
;
A
#
# COMPACT_ATOMS: atom_id res chain seq x y z
N MET A 1 -5.76 -28.27 18.91
CA MET A 1 -4.83 -28.59 17.81
C MET A 1 -4.70 -27.36 16.94
N GLY A 2 -3.49 -26.82 16.83
CA GLY A 2 -3.21 -25.61 16.07
C GLY A 2 -3.43 -25.84 14.58
N ARG A 3 -4.11 -24.89 13.92
CA ARG A 3 -4.07 -24.78 12.46
C ARG A 3 -2.70 -24.23 12.11
N GLU A 4 -1.78 -25.10 11.75
CA GLU A 4 -0.60 -24.71 11.00
C GLU A 4 -1.11 -24.26 9.63
N LEU A 5 -1.14 -22.94 9.40
CA LEU A 5 -1.34 -22.38 8.06
C LEU A 5 -0.17 -22.94 7.23
N PRO A 6 -0.42 -23.78 6.21
CA PRO A 6 0.66 -24.27 5.37
C PRO A 6 1.36 -23.04 4.81
N LEU A 7 2.68 -22.98 5.00
CA LEU A 7 3.57 -21.94 4.50
C LEU A 7 3.11 -21.56 3.10
N THR A 8 2.48 -20.39 2.99
CA THR A 8 1.87 -19.90 1.77
C THR A 8 2.91 -20.03 0.68
N MET A 9 2.60 -20.80 -0.38
CA MET A 9 3.48 -20.88 -1.53
C MET A 9 3.62 -19.45 -2.06
N HIS A 10 4.75 -18.80 -1.75
CA HIS A 10 5.08 -17.48 -2.25
C HIS A 10 5.05 -17.58 -3.77
N ASP A 11 4.05 -16.97 -4.39
CA ASP A 11 3.99 -16.85 -5.84
C ASP A 11 5.05 -15.81 -6.24
N PRO A 12 6.20 -16.23 -6.79
CA PRO A 12 7.28 -15.30 -7.12
C PRO A 12 6.87 -14.35 -8.24
N VAL A 13 5.90 -14.75 -9.09
CA VAL A 13 5.37 -13.90 -10.15
C VAL A 13 4.53 -12.78 -9.55
N LEU A 14 3.68 -13.10 -8.58
CA LEU A 14 2.92 -12.11 -7.82
C LEU A 14 3.86 -11.16 -7.06
N ASP A 15 4.84 -11.68 -6.35
CA ASP A 15 5.77 -10.88 -5.56
C ASP A 15 6.56 -9.89 -6.41
N GLU A 16 7.12 -10.33 -7.54
CA GLU A 16 7.83 -9.45 -8.47
C GLU A 16 6.91 -8.44 -9.16
N ALA A 17 5.68 -8.83 -9.50
CA ALA A 17 4.69 -7.91 -10.07
C ALA A 17 4.31 -6.80 -9.06
N LEU A 18 4.12 -7.15 -7.79
CA LEU A 18 3.81 -6.20 -6.72
C LEU A 18 4.99 -5.27 -6.41
N LYS A 19 6.22 -5.81 -6.33
CA LYS A 19 7.43 -5.00 -6.13
C LYS A 19 7.61 -3.96 -7.24
N ARG A 20 7.41 -4.38 -8.49
CA ARG A 20 7.49 -3.47 -9.64
C ARG A 20 6.45 -2.36 -9.56
N LEU A 21 5.19 -2.72 -9.27
CA LEU A 21 4.13 -1.73 -9.09
C LEU A 21 4.43 -0.78 -7.93
N ALA A 22 4.92 -1.29 -6.80
CA ALA A 22 5.28 -0.47 -5.66
C ALA A 22 6.40 0.52 -5.97
N ALA A 23 7.42 0.12 -6.74
CA ALA A 23 8.52 1.00 -7.14
C ALA A 23 8.05 2.12 -8.10
N GLU A 24 7.24 1.77 -9.10
CA GLU A 24 6.66 2.76 -10.03
C GLU A 24 5.73 3.74 -9.29
N ALA A 25 4.87 3.22 -8.40
CA ALA A 25 3.96 4.02 -7.60
C ALA A 25 4.71 4.95 -6.63
N SER A 26 5.75 4.45 -5.96
CA SER A 26 6.60 5.26 -5.08
C SER A 26 7.23 6.42 -5.84
N THR A 27 7.74 6.19 -7.04
CA THR A 27 8.32 7.24 -7.90
C THR A 27 7.26 8.28 -8.28
N ARG A 28 6.06 7.83 -8.70
CA ARG A 28 4.97 8.72 -9.12
C ARG A 28 4.46 9.58 -7.96
N PHE A 29 4.15 8.98 -6.81
CA PHE A 29 3.64 9.70 -5.65
C PHE A 29 4.69 10.64 -5.03
N THR A 30 5.96 10.24 -5.01
CA THR A 30 7.03 11.13 -4.56
C THR A 30 7.12 12.38 -5.44
N SER A 31 6.93 12.23 -6.76
CA SER A 31 6.94 13.34 -7.69
C SER A 31 5.74 14.28 -7.48
N LEU A 32 4.54 13.75 -7.25
CA LEU A 32 3.34 14.55 -6.93
C LEU A 32 3.54 15.39 -5.67
N VAL A 33 4.07 14.78 -4.61
CA VAL A 33 4.38 15.48 -3.36
C VAL A 33 5.46 16.55 -3.58
N ALA A 34 6.50 16.25 -4.36
CA ALA A 34 7.53 17.22 -4.70
C ALA A 34 6.99 18.42 -5.53
N THR A 35 5.91 18.22 -6.30
CA THR A 35 5.23 19.29 -7.05
C THR A 35 4.22 20.08 -6.22
N GLY A 36 3.98 19.69 -4.97
CA GLY A 36 3.15 20.44 -4.02
C GLY A 36 1.90 19.71 -3.54
N ASP A 37 1.64 18.46 -3.95
CA ASP A 37 0.53 17.70 -3.38
C ASP A 37 0.82 17.35 -1.92
N GLU A 38 -0.13 17.65 -1.04
CA GLU A 38 0.04 17.45 0.40
C GLU A 38 -0.44 16.06 0.84
N ILE A 39 0.35 15.39 1.68
CA ILE A 39 -0.09 14.19 2.38
C ILE A 39 -0.82 14.63 3.66
N PRO A 40 -2.14 14.36 3.79
CA PRO A 40 -2.87 14.68 5.00
C PRO A 40 -2.28 13.92 6.19
N PHE A 41 -2.36 14.50 7.38
CA PHE A 41 -1.92 13.85 8.61
C PHE A 41 -3.02 13.91 9.67
N ASP A 42 -2.93 13.00 10.63
CA ASP A 42 -3.70 13.01 11.86
C ASP A 42 -2.77 13.24 13.06
N VAL A 43 -3.32 13.61 14.21
CA VAL A 43 -2.57 13.83 15.45
C VAL A 43 -2.96 12.75 16.44
N ALA A 44 -2.09 11.77 16.61
CA ALA A 44 -2.27 10.75 17.63
C ALA A 44 -1.76 11.27 18.99
N GLU A 45 -2.63 11.24 19.99
CA GLU A 45 -2.25 11.44 21.38
C GLU A 45 -1.72 10.13 21.96
N ASN A 46 -0.61 10.20 22.70
CA ASN A 46 -0.09 9.04 23.42
C ASN A 46 -0.90 8.87 24.72
N ASN A 47 -1.79 7.88 24.76
CA ASN A 47 -2.65 7.59 25.93
C ASN A 47 -1.86 6.89 27.06
N GLY A 48 -0.90 7.58 27.68
CA GLY A 48 -0.14 7.07 28.83
C GLY A 48 0.28 8.16 29.81
N ASP A 49 0.73 7.78 31.02
CA ASP A 49 1.14 8.67 32.13
C ASP A 49 2.42 9.51 31.86
N SER A 50 2.82 9.66 30.60
CA SER A 50 3.98 10.44 30.16
C SER A 50 3.52 11.75 29.50
N PRO A 51 4.37 12.80 29.43
CA PRO A 51 3.98 14.09 28.89
C PRO A 51 3.31 13.94 27.52
N HIS A 52 2.27 14.74 27.27
CA HIS A 52 1.49 14.74 26.02
C HIS A 52 2.39 15.07 24.82
N PHE A 53 3.00 14.03 24.24
CA PHE A 53 3.69 14.14 22.97
C PHE A 53 2.70 13.87 21.85
N TYR A 54 2.42 14.90 21.07
CA TYR A 54 1.65 14.77 19.85
C TYR A 54 2.48 14.05 18.79
N ARG A 55 1.93 12.98 18.22
CA ARG A 55 2.55 12.28 17.09
C ARG A 55 1.74 12.54 15.83
N TYR A 56 2.37 13.18 14.85
CA TYR A 56 1.79 13.34 13.52
C TYR A 56 1.87 12.02 12.75
N VAL A 57 0.70 11.50 12.34
CA VAL A 57 0.58 10.25 11.59
C VAL A 57 0.14 10.59 10.16
N PRO A 58 0.99 10.37 9.15
CA PRO A 58 0.60 10.62 7.77
C PRO A 58 -0.48 9.63 7.33
N LEU A 59 -1.53 10.15 6.71
CA LEU A 59 -2.67 9.40 6.19
C LEU A 59 -2.39 8.96 4.76
N THR A 60 -1.32 8.19 4.56
CA THR A 60 -0.84 7.75 3.24
C THR A 60 -1.90 6.94 2.48
N SER A 61 -2.66 6.08 3.16
CA SER A 61 -3.76 5.33 2.52
C SER A 61 -4.85 6.25 1.96
N ARG A 62 -5.17 7.36 2.65
CA ARG A 62 -6.12 8.35 2.16
C ARG A 62 -5.56 9.09 0.95
N PHE A 63 -4.29 9.49 1.01
CA PHE A 63 -3.60 10.12 -0.10
C PHE A 63 -3.59 9.23 -1.35
N ILE A 64 -3.22 7.95 -1.21
CA ILE A 64 -3.20 6.99 -2.32
C ILE A 64 -4.61 6.77 -2.87
N SER A 65 -5.63 6.69 -2.01
CA SER A 65 -7.03 6.51 -2.45
C SER A 65 -7.53 7.71 -3.26
N ALA A 66 -7.15 8.93 -2.88
CA ALA A 66 -7.49 10.14 -3.63
C ALA A 66 -6.80 10.19 -5.02
N HIS A 67 -5.64 9.54 -5.16
CA HIS A 67 -4.86 9.48 -6.39
C HIS A 67 -4.92 8.10 -7.06
N ILE A 68 -6.02 7.37 -6.89
CA ILE A 68 -6.11 6.00 -7.40
C ILE A 68 -5.99 5.91 -8.92
N GLU A 69 -6.41 6.95 -9.64
CA GLU A 69 -6.27 7.00 -11.11
C GLU A 69 -4.80 7.12 -11.54
N GLU A 70 -3.95 7.80 -10.77
CA GLU A 70 -2.51 7.83 -11.00
C GLU A 70 -1.91 6.42 -10.86
N LEU A 71 -2.32 5.68 -9.83
CA LEU A 71 -1.89 4.29 -9.64
C LEU A 71 -2.35 3.38 -10.78
N LYS A 72 -3.59 3.52 -11.24
CA LYS A 72 -4.16 2.73 -12.35
C LYS A 72 -3.52 3.04 -13.69
N SER A 73 -3.01 4.26 -13.87
CA SER A 73 -2.34 4.68 -15.10
C SER A 73 -0.95 4.07 -15.29
N LEU A 74 -0.37 3.49 -14.22
CA LEU A 74 0.98 2.92 -14.27
C LEU A 74 1.04 1.67 -15.16
N PRO A 75 2.09 1.50 -15.98
CA PRO A 75 2.25 0.34 -16.85
C PRO A 75 2.22 -1.00 -16.10
N SER A 76 2.75 -1.05 -14.88
CA SER A 76 2.78 -2.24 -14.03
C SER A 76 1.43 -2.59 -13.37
N TYR A 77 0.44 -1.70 -13.40
CA TYR A 77 -0.84 -1.90 -12.72
C TYR A 77 -1.64 -3.09 -13.28
N GLY A 78 -1.77 -3.16 -14.60
CA GLY A 78 -2.45 -4.27 -15.29
C GLY A 78 -1.83 -5.64 -14.98
N PRO A 79 -0.51 -5.82 -15.19
CA PRO A 79 0.20 -7.04 -14.83
C PRO A 79 0.06 -7.44 -13.35
N ALA A 80 0.18 -6.49 -12.42
CA ALA A 80 0.02 -6.76 -10.99
C ALA A 80 -1.41 -7.21 -10.65
N ARG A 81 -2.44 -6.56 -11.22
CA ARG A 81 -3.84 -6.97 -11.06
C ARG A 81 -4.09 -8.36 -11.64
N GLY A 82 -3.49 -8.66 -12.79
CA GLY A 82 -3.54 -10.00 -13.41
C GLY A 82 -2.93 -11.07 -12.50
N ALA A 83 -1.75 -10.80 -11.94
CA ALA A 83 -1.07 -11.69 -11.02
C ALA A 83 -1.88 -11.95 -9.73
N ILE A 84 -2.52 -10.91 -9.19
CA ILE A 84 -3.44 -11.03 -8.04
C ILE A 84 -4.61 -11.95 -8.39
N ALA A 85 -5.23 -11.77 -9.57
CA ALA A 85 -6.38 -12.56 -10.00
C ALA A 85 -6.02 -14.02 -10.32
N SER A 86 -4.80 -14.29 -10.79
CA SER A 86 -4.29 -15.65 -10.98
C SER A 86 -3.82 -16.33 -9.70
N SER A 87 -3.63 -15.54 -8.64
CA SER A 87 -3.27 -16.03 -7.32
C SER A 87 -4.51 -16.31 -6.48
N ASP A 88 -4.48 -17.37 -5.67
CA ASP A 88 -5.57 -17.70 -4.74
C ASP A 88 -5.68 -16.68 -3.57
N VAL A 89 -4.78 -15.69 -3.54
CA VAL A 89 -4.71 -14.62 -2.53
C VAL A 89 -5.89 -13.65 -2.61
N ALA A 90 -6.53 -13.50 -3.78
CA ALA A 90 -7.65 -12.58 -3.97
C ALA A 90 -9.01 -13.16 -3.55
N ALA A 91 -9.13 -14.48 -3.41
CA ALA A 91 -10.39 -15.16 -3.11
C ALA A 91 -11.17 -14.63 -1.88
N PRO A 92 -10.52 -14.12 -0.81
CA PRO A 92 -11.22 -13.52 0.33
C PRO A 92 -11.70 -12.08 0.13
N TYR A 93 -11.29 -11.41 -0.96
CA TYR A 93 -11.46 -9.96 -1.17
C TYR A 93 -12.26 -9.59 -2.44
N LEU A 94 -12.69 -10.58 -3.22
CA LEU A 94 -13.61 -10.46 -4.35
C LEU A 94 -15.04 -10.81 -3.92
#